data_AF-A0A418M623-F1
#
_entry.id   AF-A0A418M623-F1
#
_cell.length_a   1.000
_cell.length_b   1.000
_cell.length_c   1.000
_cell.angle_alpha   90.00
_cell.angle_beta   90.00
_cell.angle_gamma   90.00
#
_symmetry.space_group_name_H-M   'P 1'
#
loop_
_entity.id
_entity.type
_entity.pdbx_description
1 polymer ?
#
loop_
_entity_poly.entity_id
_entity_poly.type
_entity_poly.pdbx_seq_one_letter_code
_entity_poly.pdbx_strand_id
1 'polypeptide(L)'
;MEGLTCTVNLLNTGLQGDAAIPGVNLRANDEAKEGVLLVPRKDSVVFVAAVENDMNNMFVVFVSEVDKVECIIDKMKVSVDKDVLKAEREKVSLQLDTKLTAANDKVSLVLEPSKLTAANDGKVTMTLEASKATMKQEAAVIELSAGKISIKNGSTSLKQVLDQLLTTLIGFKVICAAPGSPSAPFPADVTAFTNLKATLNNLLQ
;
A
#
# COMPACT_ATOMS: atom_id res chain seq x y z
N MET A 1 -22.93 -8.41 14.17
CA MET A 1 -22.62 -8.82 15.54
C MET A 1 -21.25 -8.28 15.86
N GLU A 2 -21.14 -7.33 16.79
CA GLU A 2 -19.88 -6.90 17.37
C GLU A 2 -19.82 -7.49 18.79
N GLY A 3 -19.25 -8.68 18.95
CA GLY A 3 -19.19 -9.36 20.24
C GLY A 3 -18.68 -10.79 20.14
N LEU A 4 -18.13 -11.31 21.23
CA LEU A 4 -17.71 -12.71 21.38
C LEU A 4 -18.88 -13.65 21.73
N THR A 5 -20.11 -13.15 21.62
CA THR A 5 -21.34 -13.88 21.94
C THR A 5 -22.37 -13.74 20.82
N CYS A 6 -23.31 -14.68 20.79
CA CYS A 6 -24.46 -14.66 19.90
C CYS A 6 -25.74 -15.04 20.66
N THR A 7 -26.88 -14.84 19.99
CA THR A 7 -28.18 -15.33 20.47
C THR A 7 -28.57 -16.54 19.64
N VAL A 8 -28.96 -17.63 20.30
CA VAL A 8 -29.38 -18.86 19.62
C VAL A 8 -30.84 -19.16 19.91
N ASN A 9 -31.58 -19.62 18.89
CA ASN A 9 -32.93 -20.14 19.06
C ASN A 9 -32.85 -21.66 19.12
N LEU A 10 -33.42 -22.27 20.15
CA LEU A 10 -33.46 -23.72 20.27
C LEU A 10 -34.48 -24.31 19.29
N LEU A 11 -34.01 -25.16 18.36
CA LEU A 11 -34.89 -25.83 17.40
C LEU A 11 -35.60 -27.03 18.07
N ASN A 12 -36.90 -27.17 17.83
CA ASN A 12 -37.69 -28.37 18.16
C ASN A 12 -37.64 -28.85 19.63
N THR A 13 -37.44 -27.97 20.62
CA THR A 13 -37.26 -28.41 22.01
C THR A 13 -38.57 -28.66 22.79
N GLY A 14 -39.74 -28.41 22.22
CA GLY A 14 -41.02 -28.55 22.95
C GLY A 14 -41.16 -27.61 24.17
N LEU A 15 -40.13 -26.81 24.45
CA LEU A 15 -40.15 -25.68 25.35
C LEU A 15 -41.02 -24.61 24.68
N GLN A 16 -42.21 -24.38 25.23
CA GLN A 16 -43.12 -23.36 24.70
C GLN A 16 -42.48 -21.97 24.80
N GLY A 17 -42.37 -21.30 23.66
CA GLY A 17 -41.88 -19.93 23.54
C GLY A 17 -40.66 -19.85 22.65
N ASP A 18 -40.56 -18.78 21.86
CA ASP A 18 -39.36 -18.34 21.14
C ASP A 18 -38.23 -18.02 22.14
N ALA A 19 -37.75 -19.01 22.87
CA ALA A 19 -36.75 -18.88 23.91
C ALA A 19 -35.37 -18.74 23.25
N ALA A 20 -35.15 -17.56 22.69
CA ALA A 20 -33.84 -17.08 22.30
C ALA A 20 -32.96 -17.08 23.55
N ILE A 21 -31.86 -17.83 23.53
CA ILE A 21 -30.84 -17.83 24.57
C ILE A 21 -29.81 -16.76 24.17
N PRO A 22 -29.79 -15.59 24.83
CA PRO A 22 -28.79 -14.58 24.57
C PRO A 22 -27.45 -14.96 25.22
N GLY A 23 -26.36 -14.37 24.74
CA GLY A 23 -25.07 -14.44 25.43
C GLY A 23 -24.34 -15.78 25.28
N VAL A 24 -24.69 -16.61 24.30
CA VAL A 24 -23.94 -17.85 24.02
C VAL A 24 -22.57 -17.50 23.48
N ASN A 25 -21.52 -17.97 24.15
CA ASN A 25 -20.14 -17.67 23.82
C ASN A 25 -19.71 -18.34 22.50
N LEU A 26 -18.91 -17.64 21.71
CA LEU A 26 -18.31 -18.20 20.50
C LEU A 26 -17.01 -18.97 20.80
N ARG A 27 -16.51 -18.89 22.04
CA ARG A 27 -15.33 -19.63 22.52
C ARG A 27 -15.73 -20.43 23.76
N ALA A 28 -15.08 -21.57 23.96
CA ALA A 28 -15.26 -22.36 25.17
C ALA A 28 -14.59 -21.72 26.41
N ASN A 29 -13.61 -20.83 26.19
CA ASN A 29 -12.91 -20.10 27.23
C ASN A 29 -12.95 -18.60 26.86
N ASP A 30 -13.68 -17.82 27.65
CA ASP A 30 -13.91 -16.39 27.41
C ASP A 30 -12.66 -15.53 27.68
N GLU A 31 -11.70 -16.06 28.44
CA GLU A 31 -10.41 -15.41 28.68
C GLU A 31 -9.38 -15.71 27.59
N ALA A 32 -9.63 -16.72 26.75
CA ALA A 32 -8.69 -17.11 25.70
C ALA A 32 -8.58 -15.99 24.66
N LYS A 33 -7.36 -15.50 24.46
CA LYS A 33 -7.04 -14.47 23.45
C LYS A 33 -6.53 -15.07 22.15
N GLU A 34 -5.95 -16.25 22.22
CA GLU A 34 -5.38 -16.99 21.08
C GLU A 34 -6.29 -18.13 20.61
N GLY A 35 -6.00 -18.67 19.42
CA GLY A 35 -6.73 -19.77 18.80
C GLY A 35 -7.57 -19.36 17.61
N VAL A 36 -8.43 -20.28 17.17
CA VAL A 36 -9.35 -20.10 16.04
C VAL A 36 -10.73 -19.71 16.57
N LEU A 37 -11.30 -18.64 16.01
CA LEU A 37 -12.66 -18.18 16.24
C LEU A 37 -13.44 -18.24 14.94
N LEU A 38 -14.56 -18.97 14.97
CA LEU A 38 -15.55 -19.00 13.90
C LEU A 38 -16.73 -18.14 14.33
N VAL A 39 -17.07 -17.12 13.53
CA VAL A 39 -18.25 -16.29 13.75
C VAL A 39 -19.38 -16.83 12.88
N PRO A 40 -20.45 -17.38 13.47
CA PRO A 40 -21.59 -17.88 12.71
C PRO A 40 -22.22 -16.77 11.87
N ARG A 41 -22.65 -17.14 10.66
CA ARG A 41 -23.53 -16.29 9.88
C ARG A 41 -24.86 -16.12 10.58
N LYS A 42 -25.48 -14.94 10.47
CA LYS A 42 -26.85 -14.74 10.96
C LYS A 42 -27.77 -15.82 10.36
N ASP A 43 -28.64 -16.38 11.21
CA ASP A 43 -29.61 -17.42 10.86
C ASP A 43 -28.98 -18.78 10.47
N SER A 44 -27.68 -18.98 10.71
CA SER A 44 -27.03 -20.28 10.56
C SER A 44 -27.41 -21.27 11.68
N VAL A 45 -27.34 -22.56 11.37
CA VAL A 45 -27.49 -23.62 12.37
C VAL A 45 -26.17 -23.81 13.11
N VAL A 46 -26.24 -23.83 14.44
CA VAL A 46 -25.08 -24.05 15.31
C VAL A 46 -25.37 -25.19 16.29
N PHE A 47 -24.32 -25.94 16.67
CA PHE A 47 -24.39 -26.77 17.87
C PHE A 47 -23.78 -26.02 19.03
N VAL A 48 -24.45 -26.11 20.17
CA VAL A 48 -24.06 -25.46 21.42
C VAL A 48 -23.90 -26.51 22.50
N ALA A 49 -22.91 -26.31 23.37
CA ALA A 49 -22.66 -27.15 24.54
C ALA A 49 -22.78 -26.29 25.80
N ALA A 50 -23.41 -26.83 26.84
CA ALA A 50 -23.42 -26.24 28.16
C ALA A 50 -22.20 -26.73 28.95
N VAL A 51 -21.51 -25.81 29.62
CA VAL A 51 -20.45 -26.14 30.59
C VAL A 51 -21.12 -26.53 31.90
N GLU A 52 -20.77 -27.67 32.46
CA GLU A 52 -21.29 -28.14 33.77
C GLU A 52 -22.83 -28.24 33.84
N ASN A 53 -23.50 -28.40 32.70
CA ASN A 53 -24.97 -28.35 32.57
C ASN A 53 -25.62 -27.00 32.98
N ASP A 54 -24.87 -25.90 32.96
CA ASP A 54 -25.41 -24.56 33.18
C ASP A 54 -25.81 -23.90 31.84
N MET A 55 -27.11 -23.65 31.69
CA MET A 55 -27.67 -22.98 30.51
C MET A 55 -27.27 -21.51 30.39
N ASN A 56 -26.77 -20.90 31.47
CA ASN A 56 -26.18 -19.56 31.43
C ASN A 56 -24.72 -19.57 30.96
N ASN A 57 -24.11 -20.75 30.85
CA ASN A 57 -22.73 -20.93 30.43
C ASN A 57 -22.67 -21.89 29.23
N MET A 58 -23.02 -21.36 28.07
CA MET A 58 -23.06 -22.10 26.82
C MET A 58 -22.05 -21.55 25.81
N PHE A 59 -21.51 -22.44 24.99
CA PHE A 59 -20.63 -22.07 23.89
C PHE A 59 -20.92 -22.84 22.61
N VAL A 60 -20.60 -22.23 21.47
CA VAL A 60 -20.74 -22.84 20.14
C VAL A 60 -19.60 -23.84 19.91
N VAL A 61 -19.95 -25.09 19.55
CA VAL A 61 -19.00 -26.15 19.20
C VAL A 61 -18.92 -26.43 17.71
N PHE A 62 -19.95 -26.05 16.96
CA PHE A 62 -20.01 -26.26 15.52
C PHE A 62 -20.91 -25.22 14.86
N VAL A 63 -20.56 -24.84 13.63
CA VAL A 63 -21.22 -23.81 12.85
C VAL A 63 -21.42 -24.32 11.43
N SER A 64 -22.65 -24.24 10.91
CA SER A 64 -22.98 -24.67 9.53
C SER A 64 -22.53 -23.66 8.47
N GLU A 65 -22.67 -22.36 8.73
CA GLU A 65 -22.24 -21.27 7.85
C GLU A 65 -21.50 -20.19 8.64
N VAL A 66 -20.37 -19.73 8.11
CA VAL A 66 -19.46 -18.80 8.80
C VAL A 66 -19.44 -17.47 8.06
N ASP A 67 -19.61 -16.37 8.79
CA ASP A 67 -19.44 -15.00 8.26
C ASP A 67 -17.99 -14.53 8.37
N LYS A 68 -17.27 -14.98 9.40
CA LYS A 68 -15.88 -14.58 9.66
C LYS A 68 -15.09 -15.68 10.35
N VAL A 69 -13.83 -15.84 9.94
CA VAL A 69 -12.83 -16.65 10.61
C VAL A 69 -11.73 -15.74 11.15
N GLU A 70 -11.32 -15.93 12.40
CA GLU A 70 -10.11 -15.30 12.95
C GLU A 70 -9.20 -16.37 13.54
N CYS A 71 -7.90 -16.29 13.29
CA CYS A 71 -6.86 -17.12 13.91
C CYS A 71 -5.83 -16.20 14.54
N ILE A 72 -5.63 -16.33 15.85
CA ILE A 72 -4.67 -15.55 16.62
C ILE A 72 -3.63 -16.50 17.21
N ILE A 73 -2.36 -16.26 16.93
CA ILE A 73 -1.22 -16.99 17.49
C ILE A 73 -0.20 -15.95 17.94
N ASP A 74 0.03 -15.85 19.26
CA ASP A 74 0.85 -14.79 19.87
C ASP A 74 0.43 -13.39 19.33
N LYS A 75 1.34 -12.70 18.63
CA LYS A 75 1.13 -11.34 18.08
C LYS A 75 0.61 -11.33 16.65
N MET A 76 0.33 -12.48 16.06
CA MET A 76 -0.17 -12.60 14.70
C MET A 76 -1.67 -12.86 14.70
N LYS A 77 -2.41 -12.07 13.93
CA LYS A 77 -3.84 -12.26 13.66
C LYS A 77 -4.06 -12.45 12.16
N VAL A 78 -4.70 -13.54 11.77
CA VAL A 78 -5.20 -13.75 10.41
C VAL A 78 -6.72 -13.76 10.48
N SER A 79 -7.39 -12.95 9.66
CA SER A 79 -8.84 -12.91 9.58
C SER A 79 -9.31 -12.96 8.15
N VAL A 80 -10.42 -13.67 7.92
CA VAL A 80 -11.10 -13.74 6.63
C VAL A 80 -12.59 -13.50 6.88
N ASP A 81 -13.18 -12.59 6.11
CA ASP A 81 -14.63 -12.43 6.00
C ASP A 81 -15.04 -12.43 4.52
N LYS A 82 -16.31 -12.11 4.25
CA LYS A 82 -16.86 -12.08 2.88
C LYS A 82 -16.18 -11.07 1.94
N ASP A 83 -15.52 -10.05 2.48
CA ASP A 83 -14.98 -8.93 1.72
C ASP A 83 -13.45 -8.90 1.74
N VAL A 84 -12.82 -9.31 2.85
CA VAL A 84 -11.39 -9.08 3.11
C VAL A 84 -10.69 -10.31 3.69
N LEU A 85 -9.51 -10.61 3.16
CA LEU A 85 -8.48 -11.40 3.85
C LEU A 85 -7.44 -10.46 4.43
N LYS A 86 -7.13 -10.61 5.72
CA LYS A 86 -6.17 -9.76 6.44
C LYS A 86 -5.24 -10.59 7.30
N ALA A 87 -3.94 -10.31 7.25
CA ALA A 87 -2.95 -10.83 8.19
C ALA A 87 -2.19 -9.66 8.83
N GLU A 88 -2.17 -9.61 10.15
CA GLU A 88 -1.61 -8.51 10.93
C GLU A 88 -0.64 -9.04 11.97
N ARG A 89 0.48 -8.34 12.12
CA ARG A 89 1.41 -8.43 13.25
C ARG A 89 1.78 -7.01 13.64
N GLU A 90 2.22 -6.76 14.88
CA GLU A 90 2.47 -5.42 15.47
C GLU A 90 2.84 -4.29 14.51
N LYS A 91 3.76 -4.52 13.57
CA LYS A 91 4.23 -3.50 12.62
C LYS A 91 3.99 -3.83 11.16
N VAL A 92 3.41 -4.96 10.82
CA VAL A 92 3.25 -5.42 9.43
C VAL A 92 1.81 -5.86 9.20
N SER A 93 1.24 -5.39 8.11
CA SER A 93 -0.08 -5.82 7.65
C SER A 93 -0.02 -6.29 6.20
N LEU A 94 -0.79 -7.34 5.91
CA LEU A 94 -1.13 -7.82 4.59
C LEU A 94 -2.65 -7.80 4.48
N GLN A 95 -3.19 -7.17 3.46
CA GLN A 95 -4.62 -7.11 3.22
C GLN A 95 -4.92 -7.38 1.75
N LEU A 96 -5.86 -8.26 1.49
CA LEU A 96 -6.40 -8.55 0.16
C LEU A 96 -7.90 -8.29 0.18
N ASP A 97 -8.31 -7.34 -0.67
CA ASP A 97 -9.70 -7.07 -1.03
C ASP A 97 -9.77 -6.79 -2.56
N THR A 98 -10.44 -5.72 -2.98
CA THR A 98 -10.25 -5.06 -4.29
C THR A 98 -8.80 -4.65 -4.61
N LYS A 99 -7.95 -4.52 -3.59
CA LYS A 99 -6.51 -4.23 -3.70
C LYS A 99 -5.68 -5.15 -2.80
N LEU A 100 -4.43 -5.38 -3.18
CA LEU A 100 -3.42 -6.00 -2.30
C LEU A 100 -2.59 -4.91 -1.64
N THR A 101 -2.56 -4.88 -0.32
CA THR A 101 -1.73 -3.96 0.47
C THR A 101 -0.77 -4.76 1.35
N ALA A 102 0.53 -4.46 1.27
CA ALA A 102 1.56 -4.93 2.18
C ALA A 102 2.31 -3.73 2.75
N ALA A 103 2.20 -3.49 4.05
CA ALA A 103 2.72 -2.26 4.64
C ALA A 103 3.26 -2.45 6.07
N ASN A 104 4.26 -1.64 6.40
CA ASN A 104 4.69 -1.32 7.76
C ASN A 104 4.74 0.21 7.96
N ASP A 105 5.38 0.66 9.04
CA ASP A 105 5.52 2.08 9.39
C ASP A 105 6.29 2.92 8.36
N LYS A 106 7.12 2.28 7.52
CA LYS A 106 7.99 2.95 6.54
C LYS A 106 7.69 2.53 5.13
N VAL A 107 7.57 1.23 4.87
CA VAL A 107 7.47 0.66 3.54
C VAL A 107 6.04 0.26 3.26
N SER A 108 5.54 0.64 2.09
CA SER A 108 4.24 0.17 1.58
C SER A 108 4.34 -0.31 0.14
N LEU A 109 3.60 -1.36 -0.16
CA LEU A 109 3.33 -1.90 -1.49
C LEU A 109 1.82 -1.99 -1.64
N VAL A 110 1.27 -1.33 -2.65
CA VAL A 110 -0.17 -1.27 -2.90
C VAL A 110 -0.43 -1.60 -4.37
N LEU A 111 -1.15 -2.68 -4.63
CA LEU A 111 -1.65 -3.04 -5.96
C LEU A 111 -3.14 -2.78 -6.01
N GLU A 112 -3.53 -1.80 -6.79
CA GLU A 112 -4.91 -1.43 -7.13
C GLU A 112 -5.20 -1.86 -8.59
N PRO A 113 -6.47 -1.96 -9.02
CA PRO A 113 -6.82 -2.50 -10.34
C PRO A 113 -6.08 -1.88 -11.55
N SER A 114 -5.65 -0.63 -11.46
CA SER A 114 -4.94 0.08 -12.54
C SER A 114 -3.61 0.69 -12.11
N LYS A 115 -3.12 0.36 -10.91
CA LYS A 115 -1.98 1.06 -10.30
C LYS A 115 -1.20 0.16 -9.35
N LEU A 116 0.11 0.07 -9.54
CA LEU A 116 1.04 -0.44 -8.51
C LEU A 116 1.78 0.75 -7.91
N THR A 117 1.82 0.82 -6.57
CA THR A 117 2.61 1.81 -5.83
C THR A 117 3.55 1.11 -4.86
N ALA A 118 4.82 1.50 -4.87
CA ALA A 118 5.79 1.17 -3.83
C ALA A 118 6.29 2.46 -3.19
N ALA A 119 6.28 2.55 -1.87
CA ALA A 119 6.78 3.72 -1.15
C ALA A 119 7.71 3.32 0.01
N ASN A 120 8.71 4.16 0.27
CA ASN A 120 9.59 4.07 1.43
C ASN A 120 9.61 5.42 2.14
N ASP A 121 8.96 5.46 3.30
CA ASP A 121 8.86 6.57 4.25
C ASP A 121 8.31 7.85 3.59
N GLY A 122 7.50 7.69 2.53
CA GLY A 122 7.07 8.78 1.64
C GLY A 122 8.20 9.49 0.88
N LYS A 123 9.47 9.19 1.19
CA LYS A 123 10.67 9.80 0.61
C LYS A 123 10.89 9.32 -0.82
N VAL A 124 10.79 8.01 -1.03
CA VAL A 124 10.85 7.41 -2.36
C VAL A 124 9.49 6.83 -2.67
N THR A 125 8.96 7.15 -3.85
CA THR A 125 7.72 6.57 -4.38
C THR A 125 7.95 6.08 -5.81
N MET A 126 7.48 4.89 -6.09
CA MET A 126 7.43 4.31 -7.43
C MET A 126 5.97 4.03 -7.76
N THR A 127 5.54 4.38 -8.96
CA THR A 127 4.18 4.15 -9.42
C THR A 127 4.19 3.58 -10.84
N LEU A 128 3.43 2.53 -11.07
CA LEU A 128 3.12 2.01 -12.41
C LEU A 128 1.62 2.16 -12.64
N GLU A 129 1.26 2.82 -13.74
CA GLU A 129 -0.10 3.01 -14.24
C GLU A 129 -0.12 2.60 -15.72
N ALA A 130 -1.30 2.42 -16.32
CA ALA A 130 -1.48 1.83 -17.65
C ALA A 130 -0.61 2.42 -18.79
N SER A 131 -0.23 3.70 -18.72
CA SER A 131 0.59 4.35 -19.74
C SER A 131 1.69 5.23 -19.15
N LYS A 132 2.02 5.01 -17.88
CA LYS A 132 2.92 5.86 -17.12
C LYS A 132 3.65 5.07 -16.04
N ALA A 133 4.97 5.22 -15.97
CA ALA A 133 5.76 4.74 -14.84
C ALA A 133 6.50 5.93 -14.24
N THR A 134 6.49 6.08 -12.92
CA THR A 134 7.21 7.13 -12.21
C THR A 134 8.05 6.57 -11.08
N MET A 135 9.20 7.19 -10.88
CA MET A 135 9.99 7.09 -9.66
C MET A 135 10.26 8.51 -9.19
N LYS A 136 9.95 8.81 -7.93
CA LYS A 136 10.10 10.13 -7.33
C LYS A 136 10.82 10.02 -6.00
N GLN A 137 11.80 10.91 -5.80
CA GLN A 137 12.40 11.21 -4.52
C GLN A 137 12.41 12.72 -4.33
N GLU A 138 11.56 13.23 -3.44
CA GLU A 138 11.40 14.68 -3.21
C GLU A 138 11.18 15.44 -4.54
N ALA A 139 12.16 16.24 -4.98
CA ALA A 139 12.13 17.02 -6.21
C ALA A 139 12.64 16.23 -7.44
N ALA A 140 13.39 15.15 -7.24
CA ALA A 140 13.89 14.28 -8.30
C ALA A 140 12.78 13.36 -8.81
N VAL A 141 12.58 13.32 -10.13
CA VAL A 141 11.57 12.48 -10.78
C VAL A 141 12.10 11.90 -12.07
N ILE A 142 11.93 10.59 -12.22
CA ILE A 142 12.06 9.84 -13.47
C ILE A 142 10.66 9.42 -13.88
N GLU A 143 10.27 9.73 -15.10
CA GLU A 143 8.96 9.38 -15.65
C GLU A 143 9.10 8.77 -17.05
N LEU A 144 8.46 7.63 -17.27
CA LEU A 144 8.17 7.09 -18.59
C LEU A 144 6.70 7.39 -18.90
N SER A 145 6.43 8.14 -19.96
CA SER A 145 5.08 8.43 -20.42
C SER A 145 5.07 8.70 -21.93
N ALA A 146 4.00 8.31 -22.62
CA ALA A 146 3.86 8.49 -24.07
C ALA A 146 5.07 8.01 -24.91
N GLY A 147 5.73 6.91 -24.48
CA GLY A 147 6.92 6.37 -25.14
C GLY A 147 8.21 7.18 -24.95
N LYS A 148 8.23 8.15 -24.03
CA LYS A 148 9.37 9.04 -23.76
C LYS A 148 9.81 8.95 -22.31
N ILE A 149 11.10 9.21 -22.07
CA ILE A 149 11.68 9.30 -20.74
C ILE A 149 11.88 10.77 -20.38
N SER A 150 11.45 11.16 -19.18
CA SER A 150 11.70 12.46 -18.57
C SER A 150 12.49 12.27 -17.29
N ILE A 151 13.58 13.03 -17.14
CA ILE A 151 14.39 13.10 -15.91
C ILE A 151 14.42 14.56 -15.48
N LYS A 152 14.01 14.83 -14.24
CA LYS A 152 13.96 16.18 -13.66
C LYS A 152 14.38 16.20 -12.20
N ASN A 153 14.90 17.34 -11.76
CA ASN A 153 15.10 17.71 -10.36
C ASN A 153 14.54 19.13 -10.14
N GLY A 154 13.38 19.21 -9.49
CA GLY A 154 12.65 20.47 -9.31
C GLY A 154 12.23 21.08 -10.64
N SER A 155 12.73 22.29 -10.94
CA SER A 155 12.49 23.01 -12.19
C SER A 155 13.47 22.66 -13.32
N THR A 156 14.53 21.89 -13.03
CA THR A 156 15.57 21.51 -13.99
C THR A 156 15.28 20.14 -14.58
N SER A 157 15.44 19.98 -15.89
CA SER A 157 15.21 18.71 -16.62
C SER A 157 16.35 18.40 -17.58
N LEU A 158 16.54 17.11 -17.89
CA LEU A 158 17.52 16.67 -18.89
C LEU A 158 17.26 17.32 -20.26
N LYS A 159 15.99 17.51 -20.62
CA LYS A 159 15.62 18.19 -21.86
C LYS A 159 16.17 19.63 -21.88
N GLN A 160 15.99 20.40 -20.81
CA GLN A 160 16.52 21.77 -20.73
C GLN A 160 18.05 21.81 -20.84
N VAL A 161 18.75 20.87 -20.19
CA VAL A 161 20.21 20.77 -20.30
C VAL A 161 20.63 20.50 -21.75
N LEU A 162 19.98 19.57 -22.44
CA LEU A 162 20.26 19.24 -23.84
C LEU A 162 19.90 20.41 -24.79
N ASP A 163 18.78 21.08 -24.57
CA ASP A 163 18.36 22.25 -25.35
C ASP A 163 19.36 23.42 -25.17
N GLN A 164 19.83 23.65 -23.94
CA GLN A 164 20.85 24.67 -23.65
C GLN A 164 22.18 24.32 -24.33
N LEU A 165 22.63 23.07 -24.24
CA LEU A 165 23.85 22.62 -24.92
C LEU A 165 23.75 22.83 -26.43
N LEU A 166 22.65 22.42 -27.05
CA LEU A 166 22.44 22.60 -28.49
C LEU A 166 22.44 24.08 -28.86
N THR A 167 21.78 24.93 -28.07
CA THR A 167 21.75 26.39 -28.28
C THR A 167 23.16 27.00 -28.17
N THR A 168 23.95 26.60 -27.17
CA THR A 168 25.33 27.05 -27.00
C THR A 168 26.21 26.61 -28.17
N LEU A 169 26.06 25.37 -28.65
CA LEU A 169 26.84 24.88 -29.80
C LEU A 169 26.47 25.58 -31.11
N ILE A 170 25.18 25.82 -31.37
CA ILE A 170 24.73 26.55 -32.55
C ILE A 170 25.22 28.01 -32.51
N GLY A 171 25.23 28.61 -31.32
CA GLY A 171 25.70 29.98 -31.11
C GLY A 171 27.22 30.14 -31.07
N PHE A 172 27.96 29.03 -30.96
CA PHE A 172 29.40 29.04 -30.73
C PHE A 172 30.14 29.73 -31.87
N LYS A 173 30.91 30.77 -31.54
CA LYS A 173 31.70 31.53 -32.51
C LYS A 173 33.14 31.67 -32.06
N VAL A 174 34.05 31.42 -32.99
CA VAL A 174 35.45 31.80 -32.86
C VAL A 174 35.65 33.15 -33.54
N ILE A 175 35.95 34.17 -32.74
CA ILE A 175 36.30 35.49 -33.27
C ILE A 175 37.77 35.43 -33.68
N CYS A 176 38.07 35.82 -34.91
CA CYS A 176 39.44 35.91 -35.43
C CYS A 176 39.80 37.38 -35.71
N ALA A 177 40.93 37.85 -35.20
CA ALA A 177 41.40 39.22 -35.37
C ALA A 177 42.01 39.40 -36.76
N ALA A 178 42.52 38.31 -37.34
CA ALA A 178 42.95 38.19 -38.72
C ALA A 178 42.55 36.81 -39.28
N PRO A 179 42.46 36.61 -40.60
CA PRO A 179 42.18 35.29 -41.17
C PRO A 179 43.12 34.21 -40.61
N GLY A 180 42.56 33.15 -40.04
CA GLY A 180 43.33 32.06 -39.43
C GLY A 180 43.98 32.38 -38.07
N SER A 181 43.79 33.58 -37.52
CA SER A 181 44.33 33.99 -36.21
C SER A 181 43.18 34.28 -35.23
N PRO A 182 42.83 33.31 -34.37
CA PRO A 182 41.82 33.52 -33.36
C PRO A 182 42.19 34.63 -32.37
N SER A 183 41.24 35.50 -32.07
CA SER A 183 41.39 36.56 -31.09
C SER A 183 41.30 35.98 -29.68
N ALA A 184 42.29 36.24 -28.84
CA ALA A 184 42.14 36.07 -27.40
C ALA A 184 41.34 37.25 -26.78
N PRO A 185 40.55 37.00 -25.73
CA PRO A 185 40.24 35.69 -25.15
C PRO A 185 39.09 34.99 -25.92
N PHE A 186 39.24 33.69 -26.15
CA PHE A 186 38.18 32.80 -26.63
C PHE A 186 37.11 32.53 -25.54
N PRO A 187 35.82 32.46 -25.87
CA PRO A 187 34.98 33.51 -26.45
C PRO A 187 33.86 33.94 -25.46
N ALA A 188 33.00 34.87 -25.88
CA ALA A 188 31.82 35.35 -25.14
C ALA A 188 30.89 34.24 -24.57
N ASP A 189 31.04 33.02 -25.06
CA ASP A 189 30.26 31.84 -24.69
C ASP A 189 30.74 31.15 -23.39
N VAL A 190 31.86 31.57 -22.77
CA VAL A 190 32.32 31.03 -21.47
C VAL A 190 31.22 31.12 -20.41
N THR A 191 30.45 32.20 -20.39
CA THR A 191 29.29 32.37 -19.51
C THR A 191 28.21 31.34 -19.80
N ALA A 192 27.93 31.05 -21.07
CA ALA A 192 26.94 30.06 -21.48
C ALA A 192 27.34 28.64 -21.05
N PHE A 193 28.62 28.26 -21.27
CA PHE A 193 29.13 26.97 -20.80
C PHE A 193 29.18 26.86 -19.27
N THR A 194 29.47 27.96 -18.57
CA THR A 194 29.42 28.01 -17.10
C THR A 194 27.98 27.82 -16.59
N ASN A 195 27.00 28.46 -17.21
CA ASN A 195 25.59 28.29 -16.88
C ASN A 195 25.07 26.89 -17.22
N LEU A 196 25.51 26.30 -18.33
CA LEU A 196 25.20 24.91 -18.68
C LEU A 196 25.75 23.95 -17.61
N LYS A 197 27.00 24.14 -17.17
CA LYS A 197 27.59 23.35 -16.08
C LYS A 197 26.80 23.48 -14.78
N ALA A 198 26.40 24.70 -14.41
CA ALA A 198 25.56 24.92 -13.23
C ALA A 198 24.20 24.22 -13.36
N THR A 199 23.56 24.28 -14.53
CA THR A 199 22.28 23.62 -14.79
C THR A 199 22.41 22.09 -14.76
N LEU A 200 23.49 21.55 -15.33
CA LEU A 200 23.80 20.12 -15.26
C LEU A 200 23.98 19.66 -13.81
N ASN A 201 24.72 20.41 -12.99
CA ASN A 201 24.93 20.12 -11.57
C ASN A 201 23.64 20.23 -10.73
N ASN A 202 22.67 21.04 -11.15
CA ASN A 202 21.36 21.09 -10.50
C ASN A 202 20.50 19.85 -10.83
N LEU A 203 20.81 19.15 -11.93
CA LEU A 203 20.10 17.95 -12.35
C LEU A 203 20.76 16.66 -11.83
N LEU A 204 22.09 16.57 -11.95
CA LEU A 204 22.89 15.38 -11.65
C LEU A 204 23.90 15.71 -10.55
N GLN A 205 24.08 14.78 -9.61
CA GLN A 205 25.12 14.82 -8.58
C GLN A 205 26.37 14.08 -9.04
#